data_AF-A0ABD5Q7H4-F1
#
_entry.id   AF-A0ABD5Q7H4-F1
#
_cell.length_a   1.000
_cell.length_b   1.000
_cell.length_c   1.000
_cell.angle_alpha   90.00
_cell.angle_beta   90.00
_cell.angle_gamma   90.00
#
_symmetry.space_group_name_H-M   'P 1'
#
loop_
_entity.id
_entity.type
_entity.pdbx_description
1 polymer ?
#
loop_
_entity_poly.entity_id
_entity_poly.type
_entity_poly.pdbx_seq_one_letter_code
_entity_poly.pdbx_strand_id
1 'polypeptide(L)'
;MDETTSTDDSTVIGFDCPFCEEELQTPTIEAIRDRGRTHLEIHRTDLLAEFANRERGKACQNDCGYVFPVGVDEVAGFECPECGYDNFEKFAHRYLYWQIEQS
;
A
#
# COMPACT_ATOMS: atom_id res chain seq x y z
N MET A 1 -27.89 27.99 -30.62
CA MET A 1 -26.48 28.05 -30.20
C MET A 1 -26.41 27.12 -29.02
N ASP A 2 -26.09 25.85 -29.30
CA ASP A 2 -26.07 24.79 -28.29
C ASP A 2 -24.74 24.85 -27.55
N GLU A 3 -24.80 25.19 -26.26
CA GLU A 3 -23.74 24.90 -25.31
C GLU A 3 -23.75 23.39 -25.05
N THR A 4 -22.78 22.67 -25.63
CA THR A 4 -22.43 21.32 -25.19
C THR A 4 -21.05 21.37 -24.55
N THR A 5 -21.00 21.84 -23.30
CA THR A 5 -19.92 21.48 -22.37
C THR A 5 -20.13 20.04 -21.96
N SER A 6 -19.67 19.10 -22.78
CA SER A 6 -19.44 17.73 -22.33
C SER A 6 -18.10 17.71 -21.61
N THR A 7 -18.16 17.85 -20.30
CA THR A 7 -17.05 17.57 -19.39
C THR A 7 -16.63 16.12 -19.65
N ASP A 8 -15.48 15.94 -20.29
CA ASP A 8 -14.76 14.66 -20.29
C ASP A 8 -14.23 14.46 -18.87
N ASP A 9 -15.10 13.99 -17.98
CA ASP A 9 -14.74 13.54 -16.64
C ASP A 9 -14.09 12.17 -16.79
N SER A 10 -12.90 12.15 -17.39
CA SER A 10 -11.98 11.03 -17.23
C SER A 10 -11.50 11.10 -15.79
N THR A 11 -12.29 10.55 -14.85
CA THR A 11 -11.93 10.48 -13.43
C THR A 11 -10.60 9.72 -13.32
N VAL A 12 -9.50 10.45 -13.11
CA VAL A 12 -8.19 9.85 -12.84
C VAL A 12 -8.12 9.46 -11.37
N ILE A 13 -7.64 8.25 -11.11
CA ILE A 13 -7.37 7.77 -9.76
C ILE A 13 -5.92 8.15 -9.42
N GLY A 14 -5.77 8.99 -8.40
CA GLY A 14 -4.50 9.47 -7.89
C GLY A 14 -3.99 8.67 -6.69
N PHE A 15 -2.68 8.67 -6.50
CA PHE A 15 -2.01 8.26 -5.27
C PHE A 15 -0.80 9.18 -5.06
N ASP A 16 -0.87 10.00 -4.02
CA ASP A 16 0.25 10.78 -3.53
C ASP A 16 1.15 9.89 -2.68
N CYS A 17 2.39 9.67 -3.11
CA CYS A 17 3.31 8.88 -2.32
C CYS A 17 3.71 9.66 -1.05
N PRO A 18 3.57 9.10 0.16
CA PRO A 18 3.99 9.81 1.38
C PRO A 18 5.50 9.75 1.63
N PHE A 19 6.23 8.94 0.85
CA PHE A 19 7.67 8.72 1.01
C PHE A 19 8.51 9.51 0.01
N CYS A 20 7.90 9.98 -1.08
CA CYS A 20 8.53 10.85 -2.07
C CYS A 20 7.53 11.84 -2.64
N GLU A 21 8.01 12.88 -3.31
CA GLU A 21 7.14 13.91 -3.92
C GLU A 21 6.49 13.44 -5.24
N GLU A 22 6.39 12.13 -5.49
CA GLU A 22 5.81 11.58 -6.72
C GLU A 22 4.31 11.32 -6.53
N GLU A 23 3.51 11.91 -7.43
CA GLU A 23 2.09 11.64 -7.57
C GLU A 23 1.87 10.67 -8.73
N LEU A 24 1.22 9.53 -8.44
CA LEU A 24 0.85 8.54 -9.43
C LEU A 24 -0.59 8.77 -9.87
N GLN A 25 -0.83 8.80 -11.18
CA GLN A 25 -2.18 8.92 -11.74
C GLN A 25 -2.43 7.81 -12.76
N THR A 26 -3.61 7.19 -12.70
CA THR A 26 -4.04 6.18 -13.68
C THR A 26 -5.55 6.26 -13.92
N PRO A 27 -6.07 5.73 -15.04
CA PRO A 27 -7.50 5.76 -15.32
C PRO A 27 -8.32 4.72 -14.53
N THR A 28 -7.69 3.76 -13.83
CA THR A 28 -8.41 2.68 -13.13
C THR A 28 -7.81 2.35 -11.78
N ILE A 29 -8.64 1.86 -10.86
CA ILE A 29 -8.20 1.42 -9.53
C ILE A 29 -7.23 0.22 -9.62
N GLU A 30 -7.41 -0.68 -10.58
CA GLU A 30 -6.46 -1.79 -10.78
C GLU A 30 -5.09 -1.27 -11.22
N ALA A 31 -5.04 -0.32 -12.16
CA ALA A 31 -3.78 0.24 -12.64
C ALA A 31 -3.03 1.01 -11.55
N ILE A 32 -3.73 1.79 -10.71
CA ILE A 32 -3.06 2.50 -9.60
C ILE A 32 -2.57 1.53 -8.53
N ARG A 33 -3.27 0.41 -8.30
CA ARG A 33 -2.83 -0.62 -7.34
C ARG A 33 -1.55 -1.29 -7.80
N ASP A 34 -1.49 -1.70 -9.06
CA ASP A 34 -0.30 -2.33 -9.62
C ASP A 34 0.88 -1.37 -9.66
N ARG A 35 0.66 -0.16 -10.19
CA ARG A 35 1.70 0.88 -10.30
C ARG A 35 2.17 1.34 -8.93
N GLY A 36 1.24 1.62 -8.03
CA GLY A 36 1.53 2.02 -6.66
C GLY A 36 2.28 0.93 -5.89
N ARG A 37 1.91 -0.35 -6.08
CA ARG A 37 2.60 -1.47 -5.43
C ARG A 37 4.05 -1.53 -5.89
N THR A 38 4.27 -1.52 -7.20
CA THR A 38 5.63 -1.53 -7.77
C THR A 38 6.41 -0.28 -7.35
N HIS A 39 5.77 0.88 -7.28
CA HIS A 39 6.40 2.09 -6.77
C HIS A 39 6.80 1.93 -5.29
N LEU A 40 5.95 1.38 -4.44
CA LEU A 40 6.25 1.14 -3.03
C LEU A 40 7.39 0.13 -2.79
N GLU A 41 7.77 -0.70 -3.77
CA GLU A 41 8.93 -1.59 -3.65
C GLU A 41 10.23 -0.80 -3.48
N ILE A 42 10.34 0.40 -4.06
CA ILE A 42 11.52 1.25 -3.90
C ILE A 42 11.60 1.88 -2.50
N HIS A 43 10.43 2.03 -1.85
CA HIS A 43 10.26 2.59 -0.51
C HIS A 43 10.06 1.50 0.55
N ARG A 44 10.51 0.27 0.27
CA ARG A 44 10.26 -0.88 1.16
C ARG A 44 10.77 -0.64 2.58
N THR A 45 11.90 0.06 2.74
CA THR A 45 12.43 0.39 4.07
C THR A 45 11.53 1.38 4.82
N ASP A 46 11.05 2.43 4.17
CA ASP A 46 10.15 3.41 4.79
C ASP A 46 8.78 2.79 5.09
N LEU A 47 8.28 1.93 4.19
CA LEU A 47 7.04 1.19 4.37
C LEU A 47 7.12 0.17 5.52
N LEU A 48 8.32 -0.29 5.89
CA LEU A 48 8.50 -1.22 7.00
C LEU A 48 8.08 -0.59 8.34
N ALA A 49 8.31 0.71 8.52
CA ALA A 49 7.85 1.41 9.72
C ALA A 49 6.32 1.44 9.81
N GLU A 50 5.64 1.70 8.69
CA GLU A 50 4.18 1.62 8.60
C GLU A 50 3.67 0.20 8.85
N PHE A 51 4.35 -0.81 8.31
CA PHE A 51 4.04 -2.21 8.54
C PHE A 51 4.13 -2.58 10.03
N ALA A 52 5.24 -2.26 10.68
CA ALA A 52 5.43 -2.52 12.10
C ALA A 52 4.34 -1.86 12.95
N ASN A 53 3.99 -0.60 12.64
CA ASN A 53 2.95 0.13 13.37
C ASN A 53 1.55 -0.47 13.17
N ARG A 54 1.22 -0.90 11.94
CA ARG A 54 -0.15 -1.30 11.57
C ARG A 54 -0.42 -2.79 11.69
N GLU A 55 0.60 -3.63 11.59
CA GLU A 55 0.47 -5.09 11.65
C GLU A 55 0.85 -5.67 13.02
N ARG A 56 1.29 -4.83 13.97
CA ARG A 56 1.45 -5.23 15.37
C ARG A 56 0.19 -5.91 15.91
N GLY A 57 0.38 -7.06 16.55
CA GLY A 57 -0.70 -7.88 17.09
C GLY A 57 -1.58 -8.58 16.04
N LYS A 58 -1.27 -8.48 14.75
CA LYS A 58 -1.95 -9.22 13.68
C LYS A 58 -1.20 -10.49 13.30
N ALA A 59 -1.92 -11.46 12.78
CA ALA A 59 -1.36 -12.71 12.31
C ALA A 59 -0.64 -12.56 10.96
N CYS A 60 0.37 -13.40 10.73
CA CYS A 60 0.97 -13.61 9.43
C CYS A 60 -0.11 -13.99 8.40
N GLN A 61 -0.01 -13.42 7.20
CA GLN A 61 -1.02 -13.53 6.16
C GLN A 61 -1.02 -14.87 5.40
N ASN A 62 -0.13 -15.79 5.78
CA ASN A 62 -0.08 -17.17 5.31
C ASN A 62 -0.67 -18.16 6.32
N ASP A 63 -1.38 -17.66 7.34
CA ASP A 63 -2.07 -18.46 8.34
C ASP A 63 -1.19 -19.49 9.08
N CYS A 64 0.11 -19.21 9.21
CA CYS A 64 1.06 -20.08 9.92
C CYS A 64 0.93 -20.01 11.45
N GLY A 65 0.05 -19.14 11.96
CA GLY A 65 -0.16 -18.93 13.39
C GLY A 65 0.78 -17.93 14.06
N TYR A 66 1.80 -17.43 13.34
CA TYR A 66 2.65 -16.35 13.85
C TYR A 66 1.86 -15.05 13.99
N VAL A 67 2.07 -14.32 15.08
CA VAL A 67 1.49 -13.01 15.34
C VAL A 67 2.62 -12.02 15.55
N PHE A 68 2.59 -10.90 14.82
CA PHE A 68 3.62 -9.87 14.96
C PHE A 68 3.56 -9.24 16.35
N PRO A 69 4.71 -9.04 17.03
CA PRO A 69 4.76 -8.52 18.38
C PRO A 69 4.21 -7.08 18.47
N VAL A 70 3.76 -6.69 19.67
CA VAL A 70 3.16 -5.37 19.93
C VAL A 70 4.22 -4.28 20.23
N GLY A 71 5.52 -4.59 20.13
CA GLY A 71 6.64 -3.68 20.36
C GLY A 71 7.26 -3.12 19.07
N VAL A 72 7.76 -1.88 19.15
CA VAL A 72 8.35 -1.14 18.01
C VAL A 72 9.73 -1.65 17.55
N ASP A 73 10.39 -2.50 18.33
CA ASP A 73 11.79 -2.88 18.09
C ASP A 73 11.99 -4.25 17.42
N GLU A 74 10.92 -5.01 17.13
CA GLU A 74 11.06 -6.45 16.85
C GLU A 74 10.64 -6.90 15.45
N VAL A 75 10.10 -6.02 14.61
CA VAL A 75 9.76 -6.41 13.23
C VAL A 75 10.99 -6.24 12.33
N ALA A 76 11.73 -7.33 12.14
CA ALA A 76 12.95 -7.35 11.32
C ALA A 76 12.67 -7.14 9.82
N GLY A 77 11.43 -7.30 9.36
CA GLY A 77 11.04 -7.18 7.97
C GLY A 77 9.60 -7.60 7.70
N PHE A 78 9.20 -7.56 6.43
CA PHE A 78 7.91 -8.09 5.96
C PHE A 78 7.87 -9.61 5.93
N GLU A 79 9.03 -10.26 5.91
CA GLU A 79 9.13 -11.71 5.94
C GLU A 79 8.73 -12.23 7.33
N CYS A 80 7.81 -13.19 7.36
CA CYS A 80 7.43 -13.85 8.60
C CYS A 80 8.59 -14.75 9.09
N PRO A 81 9.08 -14.58 10.32
CA PRO A 81 10.22 -15.35 10.82
C PRO A 81 9.92 -16.84 11.01
N GLU A 82 8.65 -17.23 11.14
CA GLU A 82 8.26 -18.63 11.32
C GLU A 82 8.13 -19.41 10.00
N CYS A 83 7.58 -18.78 8.95
CA CYS A 83 7.26 -19.49 7.70
C CYS A 83 7.93 -18.93 6.45
N GLY A 84 8.72 -17.85 6.56
CA GLY A 84 9.41 -17.21 5.44
C GLY A 84 8.48 -16.50 4.45
N TYR A 85 7.18 -16.35 4.76
CA TYR A 85 6.24 -15.70 3.86
C TYR A 85 6.47 -14.19 3.84
N ASP A 86 6.63 -13.61 2.64
CA ASP A 86 6.73 -12.17 2.46
C ASP A 86 5.34 -11.51 2.53
N ASN A 87 5.09 -10.77 3.61
CA ASN A 87 3.83 -10.05 3.80
C ASN A 87 3.77 -8.73 3.02
N PHE A 88 4.85 -8.32 2.34
CA PHE A 88 4.95 -7.03 1.67
C PHE A 88 3.84 -6.81 0.65
N GLU A 89 3.64 -7.74 -0.29
CA GLU A 89 2.69 -7.55 -1.38
C GLU A 89 1.27 -7.30 -0.85
N LYS A 90 0.82 -8.15 0.08
CA LYS A 90 -0.48 -8.01 0.73
C LYS A 90 -0.59 -6.72 1.54
N PHE A 91 0.49 -6.33 2.22
CA PHE A 91 0.50 -5.09 2.99
C PHE A 91 0.46 -3.86 2.07
N ALA A 92 1.29 -3.80 1.04
CA ALA A 92 1.35 -2.71 0.07
C ALA A 92 0.00 -2.48 -0.60
N HIS A 93 -0.71 -3.56 -0.99
CA HIS A 93 -2.07 -3.45 -1.52
C HIS A 93 -3.05 -2.80 -0.54
N ARG A 94 -3.04 -3.23 0.73
CA ARG A 94 -3.91 -2.63 1.76
C ARG A 94 -3.52 -1.18 2.05
N TYR A 95 -2.22 -0.91 2.09
CA TYR A 95 -1.69 0.42 2.31
C TYR A 95 -2.15 1.40 1.24
N LEU A 96 -2.02 1.03 -0.04
CA LEU A 96 -2.51 1.84 -1.16
C LEU A 96 -4.01 2.08 -1.08
N TYR A 97 -4.78 1.04 -0.75
CA TYR A 97 -6.22 1.18 -0.58
C TYR A 97 -6.56 2.20 0.50
N TRP A 98 -5.89 2.13 1.66
CA TRP A 98 -6.08 3.12 2.73
C TRP A 98 -5.68 4.53 2.35
N GLN A 99 -4.63 4.71 1.54
CA GLN A 99 -4.22 6.03 1.08
C GLN A 99 -5.23 6.59 0.09
N ILE A 100 -5.62 5.80 -0.91
CA ILE A 100 -6.60 6.21 -1.94
C ILE A 100 -7.98 6.49 -1.33
N GLU A 101 -8.44 5.72 -0.33
CA GLU A 101 -9.72 5.99 0.35
C GLU A 101 -9.71 7.26 1.22
N GLN A 102 -8.53 7.73 1.63
CA GLN A 102 -8.39 8.94 2.44
C GLN A 102 -8.14 10.21 1.61
N SER A 103 -7.90 10.06 0.30
CA SER A 103 -7.68 11.14 -0.67
C SER A 103 -8.98 11.74 -1.22
#